data_AF-A0A7C1YFN5-F1
#
_entry.id   AF-A0A7C1YFN5-F1
#
_cell.length_a   1.000
_cell.length_b   1.000
_cell.length_c   1.000
_cell.angle_alpha   90.00
_cell.angle_beta   90.00
_cell.angle_gamma   90.00
#
_symmetry.space_group_name_H-M   'P 1'
#
loop_
_entity.id
_entity.type
_entity.pdbx_description
1 polymer ?
#
loop_
_entity_poly.entity_id
_entity_poly.type
_entity_poly.pdbx_seq_one_letter_code
_entity_poly.pdbx_strand_id
1 'polypeptide(L)'
;MTPSIAATPGRFAYLLFFLAASLVLPLRSQASATATAGTAASAPPARTIVARVNGQPIFEDQLEPKIRAGLRKYKRFNPGKPLQAVKKSLQAKALEEQIIIELFYQEGQRLDIPDAEKKIAQEVAKRKKKLSADKQEIDDEALWESARRRFYVNEYLVANDLLNPQVPEEKIRAYYDSIKNTSASKTDTAHVRHILIEAGKDATAEEHEQARKKIEHIRQLIQEGMPFDKAAEEYSQDTNASAGGDLGYIQPGYMPPEFEKVAFSLGVGKTSDVIKTQFGYHLLEVLDFRPKGSPPRYEDTRAFFEKYLRNELIRKKMGALVRRLKEKAEIEILL
;
A
#
# COMPACT_ATOMS: atom_id res chain seq x y z
N MET A 1 1.89 16.80 24.11
CA MET A 1 1.64 15.38 23.80
C MET A 1 1.16 15.30 22.36
N THR A 2 2.04 14.95 21.43
CA THR A 2 1.71 14.78 20.00
C THR A 2 0.98 13.44 19.81
N PRO A 3 -0.20 13.38 19.17
CA PRO A 3 -0.75 12.10 18.78
C PRO A 3 0.17 11.52 17.70
N SER A 4 0.81 10.39 18.02
CA SER A 4 1.51 9.57 17.04
C SER A 4 0.46 9.08 16.05
N ILE A 5 0.41 9.67 14.85
CA ILE A 5 -0.37 9.16 13.71
C ILE A 5 0.41 7.97 13.13
N ALA A 6 0.67 6.97 13.95
CA ALA A 6 0.92 5.63 13.47
C ALA A 6 -0.45 5.06 13.10
N ALA A 7 -0.95 5.42 11.90
CA ALA A 7 -2.09 4.78 11.30
C ALA A 7 -1.72 3.31 11.07
N THR A 8 -1.89 2.48 12.09
CA THR A 8 -1.82 1.04 11.93
C THR A 8 -2.94 0.69 10.96
N PRO A 9 -2.65 0.09 9.79
CA PRO A 9 -3.70 -0.32 8.86
C PRO A 9 -4.69 -1.20 9.62
N GLY A 10 -5.94 -0.72 9.70
CA GLY A 10 -6.99 -1.44 10.43
C GLY A 10 -7.16 -2.83 9.85
N ARG A 11 -7.28 -3.83 10.72
CA ARG A 11 -7.29 -5.28 10.43
C ARG A 11 -8.19 -5.72 9.26
N PHE A 12 -9.21 -4.94 8.91
CA PHE A 12 -10.15 -5.21 7.83
C PHE A 12 -9.67 -4.84 6.41
N ALA A 13 -8.74 -3.88 6.27
CA ALA A 13 -8.16 -3.55 4.94
C ALA A 13 -7.32 -4.71 4.37
N TYR A 14 -6.75 -5.54 5.26
CA TYR A 14 -6.11 -6.80 4.88
C TYR A 14 -7.12 -7.88 4.51
N LEU A 15 -8.34 -7.87 5.05
CA LEU A 15 -9.34 -8.92 4.78
C LEU A 15 -9.72 -8.95 3.29
N LEU A 16 -9.91 -7.79 2.66
CA LEU A 16 -10.24 -7.68 1.22
C LEU A 16 -9.09 -8.13 0.31
N PHE A 17 -7.85 -7.79 0.66
CA PHE A 17 -6.68 -8.23 -0.11
C PHE A 17 -6.41 -9.75 0.05
N PHE A 18 -6.83 -10.34 1.19
CA PHE A 18 -6.69 -11.78 1.46
C PHE A 18 -7.89 -12.63 1.04
N LEU A 19 -9.10 -12.06 0.89
CA LEU A 19 -10.29 -12.74 0.36
C LEU A 19 -10.03 -13.30 -1.05
N ALA A 20 -9.25 -12.59 -1.88
CA ALA A 20 -8.87 -13.06 -3.22
C ALA A 20 -7.71 -14.09 -3.24
N ALA A 21 -6.85 -14.11 -2.22
CA ALA A 21 -5.63 -14.93 -2.20
C ALA A 21 -5.72 -16.21 -1.35
N SER A 22 -6.69 -16.28 -0.43
CA SER A 22 -6.81 -17.40 0.54
C SER A 22 -7.66 -18.58 0.05
N LEU A 23 -8.28 -18.46 -1.12
CA LEU A 23 -9.06 -19.54 -1.75
C LEU A 23 -8.20 -20.52 -2.57
N VAL A 24 -6.87 -20.40 -2.52
CA VAL A 24 -5.93 -21.28 -3.21
C VAL A 24 -5.52 -22.43 -2.29
N LEU A 25 -6.41 -23.38 -2.00
CA LEU A 25 -6.01 -24.72 -1.58
C LEU A 25 -7.00 -25.74 -2.14
N PRO A 26 -6.55 -26.97 -2.44
CA PRO A 26 -7.37 -27.93 -3.15
C PRO A 26 -8.48 -28.41 -2.23
N LEU A 27 -9.71 -27.96 -2.47
CA LEU A 27 -10.90 -28.65 -1.98
C LEU A 27 -10.98 -29.97 -2.75
N ARG A 28 -10.42 -31.04 -2.20
CA ARG A 28 -10.75 -32.40 -2.66
C ARG A 28 -12.26 -32.57 -2.47
N SER A 29 -12.95 -32.68 -3.59
CA SER A 29 -14.37 -32.99 -3.63
C SER A 29 -14.66 -34.39 -3.10
N GLN A 30 -15.78 -34.53 -2.41
CA GLN A 30 -16.40 -35.83 -2.18
C GLN A 30 -17.57 -35.96 -3.15
N ALA A 31 -17.38 -36.71 -4.23
CA ALA A 31 -18.49 -37.25 -4.99
C ALA A 31 -19.21 -38.33 -4.16
N SER A 32 -20.54 -38.27 -4.11
CA SER A 32 -21.38 -39.32 -3.54
C SER A 32 -21.19 -40.61 -4.34
N ALA A 33 -20.54 -41.61 -3.74
CA ALA A 33 -20.28 -42.88 -4.38
C ALA A 33 -21.49 -43.83 -4.23
N THR A 34 -22.19 -44.09 -5.32
CA THR A 34 -22.94 -45.34 -5.49
C THR A 34 -21.94 -46.49 -5.60
N ALA A 35 -22.07 -47.48 -4.72
CA ALA A 35 -21.11 -48.53 -4.50
C ALA A 35 -21.01 -49.53 -5.66
N THR A 36 -19.78 -49.76 -6.14
CA THR A 36 -19.35 -51.03 -6.73
C THR A 36 -18.06 -51.45 -6.05
N ALA A 37 -18.07 -52.67 -5.49
CA ALA A 37 -16.98 -53.22 -4.70
C ALA A 37 -15.73 -53.48 -5.55
N GLY A 38 -14.61 -52.85 -5.18
CA GLY A 38 -13.30 -53.08 -5.76
C GLY A 38 -12.23 -52.33 -5.00
N THR A 39 -11.37 -53.07 -4.29
CA THR A 39 -10.12 -52.66 -3.62
C THR A 39 -10.23 -51.45 -2.68
N ALA A 40 -10.13 -51.69 -1.37
CA ALA A 40 -10.09 -50.67 -0.33
C ALA A 40 -8.83 -49.78 -0.45
N ALA A 41 -8.86 -48.82 -1.37
CA ALA A 41 -8.11 -47.59 -1.23
C ALA A 41 -8.59 -46.95 0.08
N SER A 42 -7.66 -46.69 1.00
CA SER A 42 -7.98 -46.04 2.26
C SER A 42 -8.79 -44.78 1.96
N ALA A 43 -10.01 -44.72 2.49
CA ALA A 43 -10.83 -43.52 2.37
C ALA A 43 -9.97 -42.33 2.79
N PRO A 44 -9.97 -41.21 2.04
CA PRO A 44 -9.24 -40.02 2.45
C PRO A 44 -9.65 -39.67 3.89
N PRO A 45 -8.69 -39.25 4.75
CA PRO A 45 -8.98 -39.04 6.16
C PRO A 45 -10.18 -38.11 6.31
N ALA A 46 -11.11 -38.49 7.19
CA ALA A 46 -12.29 -37.71 7.48
C ALA A 46 -11.86 -36.28 7.88
N ARG A 47 -12.37 -35.27 7.15
CA ARG A 47 -12.02 -33.87 7.42
C ARG A 47 -12.73 -33.42 8.69
N THR A 48 -11.99 -32.82 9.63
CA THR A 48 -12.55 -32.26 10.87
C THR A 48 -13.36 -31.00 10.57
N ILE A 49 -14.64 -31.00 10.96
CA ILE A 49 -15.51 -29.81 10.87
C ILE A 49 -15.28 -28.95 12.11
N VAL A 50 -14.99 -27.67 11.91
CA VAL A 50 -14.69 -26.70 12.98
C VAL A 50 -15.79 -25.63 13.14
N ALA A 51 -16.65 -25.48 12.15
CA ALA A 51 -17.89 -24.71 12.25
C ALA A 51 -18.87 -25.10 11.14
N ARG A 52 -20.12 -24.64 11.26
CA ARG A 52 -21.11 -24.63 10.18
C ARG A 52 -21.69 -23.23 9.99
N VAL A 53 -21.96 -22.86 8.74
CA VAL A 53 -22.62 -21.61 8.37
C VAL A 53 -23.82 -21.93 7.48
N ASN A 54 -25.03 -21.77 7.99
CA ASN A 54 -26.28 -22.18 7.33
C ASN A 54 -26.22 -23.65 6.88
N GLY A 55 -25.74 -24.52 7.78
CA GLY A 55 -25.52 -25.95 7.52
C GLY A 55 -24.22 -26.31 6.77
N GLN A 56 -23.59 -25.36 6.05
CA GLN A 56 -22.37 -25.61 5.28
C GLN A 56 -21.15 -25.79 6.17
N PRO A 57 -20.39 -26.90 6.08
CA PRO A 57 -19.25 -27.16 6.93
C PRO A 57 -18.02 -26.31 6.57
N ILE A 58 -17.38 -25.77 7.60
CA ILE A 58 -16.02 -25.22 7.54
C ILE A 58 -15.09 -26.25 8.16
N PHE A 59 -14.00 -26.57 7.47
CA PHE A 59 -13.06 -27.62 7.84
C PHE A 59 -11.75 -27.06 8.40
N GLU A 60 -11.10 -27.82 9.27
CA GLU A 60 -9.84 -27.44 9.91
C GLU A 60 -8.72 -27.15 8.89
N ASP A 61 -8.66 -27.93 7.81
CA ASP A 61 -7.66 -27.79 6.75
C ASP A 61 -7.76 -26.45 5.98
N GLN A 62 -8.92 -25.79 6.00
CA GLN A 62 -9.12 -24.46 5.43
C GLN A 62 -8.48 -23.35 6.31
N LEU A 63 -8.24 -23.63 7.60
CA LEU A 63 -7.63 -22.67 8.53
C LEU A 63 -6.11 -22.75 8.51
N GLU A 64 -5.57 -23.95 8.31
CA GLU A 64 -4.16 -24.30 8.45
C GLU A 64 -3.19 -23.44 7.63
N PRO A 65 -3.44 -23.08 6.36
CA PRO A 65 -2.54 -22.23 5.58
C PRO A 65 -2.30 -20.89 6.27
N LYS A 66 -3.36 -20.32 6.86
CA LYS A 66 -3.32 -19.01 7.51
C LYS A 66 -2.67 -19.08 8.89
N ILE A 67 -2.97 -20.13 9.64
CA ILE A 67 -2.31 -20.43 10.92
C ILE A 67 -0.81 -20.62 10.69
N ARG A 68 -0.41 -21.44 9.71
CA ARG A 68 0.99 -21.70 9.36
C ARG A 68 1.73 -20.43 8.96
N ALA A 69 1.13 -19.60 8.10
CA ALA A 69 1.72 -18.31 7.71
C ALA A 69 1.88 -17.36 8.90
N GLY A 70 0.86 -17.27 9.76
CA GLY A 70 0.89 -16.47 10.98
C GLY A 70 1.96 -16.93 11.96
N LEU A 71 2.08 -18.24 12.19
CA LEU A 71 3.10 -18.83 13.07
C LEU A 71 4.51 -18.61 12.51
N ARG A 72 4.73 -18.75 11.19
CA ARG A 72 6.02 -18.45 10.55
C ARG A 72 6.42 -17.00 10.76
N LYS A 73 5.48 -16.06 10.57
CA LYS A 73 5.71 -14.63 10.82
C LYS A 73 6.01 -14.38 12.29
N TYR A 74 5.24 -14.95 13.21
CA TYR A 74 5.46 -14.79 14.64
C TYR A 74 6.84 -15.28 15.08
N LYS A 75 7.23 -16.50 14.68
CA LYS A 75 8.55 -17.10 14.97
C LYS A 75 9.70 -16.23 14.51
N ARG A 76 9.60 -15.63 13.30
CA ARG A 76 10.64 -14.74 12.75
C ARG A 76 10.94 -13.53 13.65
N PHE A 77 9.93 -12.99 14.32
CA PHE A 77 10.07 -11.80 15.19
C PHE A 77 10.10 -12.14 16.69
N ASN A 78 9.90 -13.40 17.06
CA ASN A 78 9.81 -13.87 18.45
C ASN A 78 10.48 -15.25 18.60
N PRO A 79 11.80 -15.37 18.34
CA PRO A 79 12.50 -16.64 18.47
C PRO A 79 12.41 -17.18 19.90
N GLY A 80 12.22 -18.49 20.06
CA GLY A 80 12.16 -19.17 21.36
C GLY A 80 10.87 -18.94 22.18
N LYS A 81 9.97 -18.03 21.78
CA LYS A 81 8.73 -17.79 22.53
C LYS A 81 7.67 -18.90 22.30
N PRO A 82 6.85 -19.22 23.32
CA PRO A 82 5.78 -20.21 23.20
C PRO A 82 4.78 -19.87 22.08
N LEU A 83 4.30 -20.92 21.40
CA LEU A 83 3.41 -20.77 20.24
C LEU A 83 1.93 -21.02 20.53
N GLN A 84 1.59 -21.66 21.67
CA GLN A 84 0.23 -22.14 21.93
C GLN A 84 -0.80 -21.01 21.96
N ALA A 85 -0.55 -19.94 22.73
CA ALA A 85 -1.46 -18.79 22.78
C ALA A 85 -1.62 -18.11 21.41
N VAL A 86 -0.52 -18.00 20.64
CA VAL A 86 -0.54 -17.43 19.30
C VAL A 86 -1.29 -18.33 18.32
N LYS A 87 -1.10 -19.65 18.40
CA LYS A 87 -1.82 -20.64 17.58
C LYS A 87 -3.32 -20.52 17.84
N LYS A 88 -3.77 -20.50 19.10
CA LYS A 88 -5.19 -20.33 19.45
C LYS A 88 -5.76 -19.00 18.91
N SER A 89 -5.02 -17.91 19.03
CA SER A 89 -5.43 -16.62 18.45
C SER A 89 -5.51 -16.66 16.92
N LEU A 90 -4.59 -17.35 16.26
CA LEU A 90 -4.58 -17.50 14.80
C LEU A 90 -5.70 -18.43 14.32
N GLN A 91 -6.01 -19.51 15.05
CA GLN A 91 -7.15 -20.39 14.80
C GLN A 91 -8.46 -19.61 14.85
N ALA A 92 -8.70 -18.86 15.93
CA ALA A 92 -9.90 -18.03 16.06
C ALA A 92 -10.03 -17.00 14.92
N LYS A 93 -8.92 -16.36 14.52
CA LYS A 93 -8.91 -15.40 13.40
C LYS A 93 -9.15 -16.07 12.05
N ALA A 94 -8.55 -17.23 11.81
CA ALA A 94 -8.72 -17.96 10.57
C ALA A 94 -10.17 -18.48 10.45
N LEU A 95 -10.74 -19.00 11.55
CA LEU A 95 -12.13 -19.45 11.57
C LEU A 95 -13.10 -18.29 11.30
N GLU A 96 -12.94 -17.18 12.02
CA GLU A 96 -13.74 -15.97 11.84
C GLU A 96 -13.75 -15.51 10.38
N GLU A 97 -12.60 -15.56 9.73
CA GLU A 97 -12.48 -15.20 8.32
C GLU A 97 -13.14 -16.21 7.39
N GLN A 98 -12.99 -17.51 7.62
CA GLN A 98 -13.69 -18.52 6.81
C GLN A 98 -15.21 -18.39 6.94
N ILE A 99 -15.72 -18.08 8.12
CA ILE A 99 -17.14 -17.78 8.33
C ILE A 99 -17.56 -16.59 7.46
N ILE A 100 -16.79 -15.50 7.46
CA ILE A 100 -17.10 -14.32 6.64
C ILE A 100 -17.04 -14.65 5.14
N ILE A 101 -16.02 -15.40 4.70
CA ILE A 101 -15.89 -15.85 3.30
C ILE A 101 -17.12 -16.68 2.89
N GLU A 102 -17.53 -17.62 3.74
CA GLU A 102 -18.69 -18.48 3.47
C GLU A 102 -19.99 -17.65 3.39
N LEU A 103 -20.19 -16.71 4.31
CA LEU A 103 -21.34 -15.79 4.24
C LEU A 103 -21.35 -14.97 2.95
N PHE A 104 -20.20 -14.41 2.54
CA PHE A 104 -20.11 -13.65 1.29
C PHE A 104 -20.33 -14.50 0.06
N TYR A 105 -19.85 -15.75 0.10
CA TYR A 105 -20.08 -16.70 -0.98
C TYR A 105 -21.57 -17.01 -1.13
N GLN A 106 -22.25 -17.35 -0.04
CA GLN A 106 -23.69 -17.67 -0.05
C GLN A 106 -24.54 -16.48 -0.52
N GLU A 107 -24.23 -15.26 -0.08
CA GLU A 107 -24.94 -14.06 -0.56
C GLU A 107 -24.58 -13.73 -2.02
N GLY A 108 -23.33 -13.93 -2.42
CA GLY A 108 -22.89 -13.74 -3.80
C GLY A 108 -23.60 -14.66 -4.78
N GLN A 109 -23.86 -15.91 -4.39
CA GLN A 109 -24.63 -16.87 -5.19
C GLN A 109 -26.10 -16.48 -5.38
N ARG A 110 -26.64 -15.58 -4.55
CA ARG A 110 -28.01 -15.06 -4.68
C ARG A 110 -28.11 -13.87 -5.63
N LEU A 111 -26.99 -13.34 -6.12
CA LEU A 111 -26.98 -12.26 -7.08
C LEU A 111 -27.36 -12.77 -8.47
N ASP A 112 -28.19 -12.00 -9.19
CA ASP A 112 -28.45 -12.22 -10.60
C ASP A 112 -27.28 -11.68 -11.43
N ILE A 113 -26.36 -12.57 -11.83
CA ILE A 113 -25.13 -12.22 -12.55
C ILE A 113 -25.16 -12.84 -13.95
N PRO A 114 -25.35 -12.03 -15.00
CA PRO A 114 -25.28 -12.50 -16.38
C PRO A 114 -23.93 -13.15 -16.70
N ASP A 115 -23.98 -14.27 -17.41
CA ASP A 115 -22.82 -15.04 -17.88
C ASP A 115 -21.85 -15.49 -16.77
N ALA A 116 -22.34 -15.71 -15.54
CA ALA A 116 -21.50 -16.09 -14.39
C ALA A 116 -20.59 -17.30 -14.69
N GLU A 117 -21.16 -18.41 -15.17
CA GLU A 117 -20.38 -19.64 -15.48
C GLU A 117 -19.34 -19.40 -16.58
N LYS A 118 -19.64 -18.59 -17.60
CA LYS A 118 -18.70 -18.21 -18.65
C LYS A 118 -17.54 -17.38 -18.09
N LYS A 119 -17.81 -16.43 -17.19
CA LYS A 119 -16.78 -15.62 -16.52
C LYS A 119 -15.88 -16.47 -15.62
N ILE A 120 -16.47 -17.39 -14.85
CA ILE A 120 -15.72 -18.36 -14.03
C ILE A 120 -14.83 -19.23 -14.91
N ALA A 121 -15.35 -19.76 -16.02
CA ALA A 121 -14.59 -20.56 -16.98
C ALA A 121 -13.36 -19.82 -17.54
N GLN A 122 -13.51 -18.53 -17.86
CA GLN A 122 -12.41 -17.69 -18.31
C GLN A 122 -11.34 -17.49 -17.22
N GLU A 123 -11.75 -17.34 -15.97
CA GLU A 123 -10.81 -17.24 -14.85
C GLU A 123 -10.04 -18.56 -14.63
N VAL A 124 -10.76 -19.68 -14.65
CA VAL A 124 -10.17 -21.02 -14.57
C VAL A 124 -9.16 -21.23 -15.70
N ALA A 125 -9.51 -20.91 -16.94
CA ALA A 125 -8.60 -21.05 -18.09
C ALA A 125 -7.33 -20.20 -17.93
N LYS A 126 -7.48 -18.93 -17.50
CA LYS A 126 -6.34 -18.04 -17.22
C LYS A 126 -5.44 -18.61 -16.12
N ARG A 127 -6.03 -19.11 -15.03
CA ARG A 127 -5.28 -19.66 -13.89
C ARG A 127 -4.61 -20.98 -14.25
N LYS A 128 -5.30 -21.87 -14.96
CA LYS A 128 -4.78 -23.16 -15.46
C LYS A 128 -3.56 -22.93 -16.34
N LYS A 129 -3.64 -22.00 -17.31
CA LYS A 129 -2.50 -21.61 -18.16
C LYS A 129 -1.28 -21.18 -17.33
N LYS A 130 -1.48 -20.37 -16.28
CA LYS A 130 -0.40 -19.93 -15.38
C LYS A 130 0.18 -21.10 -14.57
N LEU A 131 -0.67 -21.93 -13.97
CA LEU A 131 -0.24 -23.09 -13.16
C LEU A 131 0.52 -24.12 -13.99
N SER A 132 0.08 -24.39 -15.22
CA SER A 132 0.79 -25.29 -16.15
C SER A 132 2.16 -24.74 -16.53
N ALA A 133 2.30 -23.42 -16.74
CA ALA A 133 3.59 -22.79 -16.98
C ALA A 133 4.55 -22.95 -15.79
N ASP A 134 4.01 -22.93 -14.56
CA ASP A 134 4.75 -23.14 -13.31
C ASP A 134 5.01 -24.63 -12.98
N LYS A 135 4.64 -25.56 -13.88
CA LYS A 135 4.74 -27.03 -13.71
C LYS A 135 4.06 -27.57 -12.45
N GLN A 136 2.99 -26.93 -12.01
CA GLN A 136 2.22 -27.38 -10.85
C GLN A 136 1.19 -28.43 -11.26
N GLU A 137 0.97 -29.43 -10.41
CA GLU A 137 -0.14 -30.37 -10.54
C GLU A 137 -1.47 -29.62 -10.38
N ILE A 138 -2.45 -29.95 -11.21
CA ILE A 138 -3.73 -29.24 -11.28
C ILE A 138 -4.85 -30.23 -10.96
N ASP A 139 -5.49 -30.01 -9.81
CA ASP A 139 -6.79 -30.59 -9.49
C ASP A 139 -7.87 -29.71 -10.14
N ASP A 140 -8.45 -30.19 -11.24
CA ASP A 140 -9.41 -29.41 -12.02
C ASP A 140 -10.67 -29.08 -11.22
N GLU A 141 -11.18 -30.02 -10.42
CA GLU A 141 -12.39 -29.80 -9.63
C GLU A 141 -12.16 -28.77 -8.53
N ALA A 142 -11.03 -28.86 -7.84
CA ALA A 142 -10.66 -27.88 -6.83
C ALA A 142 -10.37 -26.49 -7.45
N LEU A 143 -9.80 -26.45 -8.66
CA LEU A 143 -9.57 -25.20 -9.39
C LEU A 143 -10.90 -24.53 -9.74
N TRP A 144 -11.89 -25.30 -10.20
CA TRP A 144 -13.23 -24.78 -10.48
C TRP A 144 -13.93 -24.26 -9.24
N GLU A 145 -13.93 -25.02 -8.15
CA GLU A 145 -14.61 -24.61 -6.92
C GLU A 145 -13.95 -23.37 -6.30
N SER A 146 -12.61 -23.31 -6.30
CA SER A 146 -11.90 -22.10 -5.85
C SER A 146 -12.15 -20.88 -6.73
N ALA A 147 -12.33 -21.05 -8.04
CA ALA A 147 -12.69 -19.97 -8.96
C ALA A 147 -14.14 -19.51 -8.73
N ARG A 148 -15.09 -20.44 -8.61
CA ARG A 148 -16.49 -20.14 -8.32
C ARG A 148 -16.64 -19.36 -7.01
N ARG A 149 -15.98 -19.81 -5.94
CA ARG A 149 -15.99 -19.11 -4.65
C ARG A 149 -15.41 -17.71 -4.75
N ARG A 150 -14.25 -17.55 -5.40
CA ARG A 150 -13.63 -16.22 -5.60
C ARG A 150 -14.53 -15.30 -6.42
N PHE A 151 -15.15 -15.81 -7.47
CA PHE A 151 -16.06 -15.06 -8.33
C PHE A 151 -17.25 -14.52 -7.54
N TYR A 152 -18.05 -15.37 -6.90
CA TYR A 152 -19.24 -14.92 -6.18
C TYR A 152 -18.92 -14.02 -4.98
N VAL A 153 -17.84 -14.31 -4.25
CA VAL A 153 -17.34 -13.41 -3.20
C VAL A 153 -16.97 -12.05 -3.79
N ASN A 154 -16.24 -12.01 -4.90
CA ASN A 154 -15.86 -10.77 -5.57
C ASN A 154 -17.09 -9.97 -6.03
N GLU A 155 -18.04 -10.61 -6.70
CA GLU A 155 -19.26 -9.95 -7.17
C GLU A 155 -20.08 -9.41 -6.00
N TYR A 156 -20.11 -10.12 -4.86
CA TYR A 156 -20.75 -9.60 -3.65
C TYR A 156 -20.06 -8.37 -3.06
N LEU A 157 -18.72 -8.33 -3.11
CA LEU A 157 -17.95 -7.15 -2.71
C LEU A 157 -18.18 -5.97 -3.67
N VAL A 158 -18.33 -6.23 -4.96
CA VAL A 158 -18.70 -5.21 -5.98
C VAL A 158 -20.09 -4.67 -5.70
N ALA A 159 -21.09 -5.55 -5.54
CA ALA A 159 -22.48 -5.17 -5.29
C ALA A 159 -22.67 -4.33 -4.01
N ASN A 160 -21.77 -4.48 -3.03
CA ASN A 160 -21.76 -3.69 -1.80
C ASN A 160 -20.80 -2.49 -1.83
N ASP A 161 -20.19 -2.20 -2.98
CA ASP A 161 -19.23 -1.11 -3.19
C ASP A 161 -18.10 -1.14 -2.13
N LEU A 162 -17.43 -2.29 -2.04
CA LEU A 162 -16.34 -2.57 -1.09
C LEU A 162 -14.96 -2.69 -1.74
N LEU A 163 -14.88 -2.84 -3.07
CA LEU A 163 -13.60 -2.94 -3.76
C LEU A 163 -12.93 -1.59 -3.95
N ASN A 164 -13.70 -0.57 -4.36
CA ASN A 164 -13.16 0.73 -4.68
C ASN A 164 -14.19 1.88 -4.50
N PRO A 165 -14.74 2.05 -3.29
CA PRO A 165 -15.73 3.10 -3.05
C PRO A 165 -15.13 4.48 -3.28
N GLN A 166 -15.89 5.30 -3.99
CA GLN A 166 -15.51 6.69 -4.24
C GLN A 166 -15.68 7.51 -2.96
N VAL A 167 -14.70 8.36 -2.68
CA VAL A 167 -14.77 9.33 -1.60
C VAL A 167 -15.12 10.68 -2.21
N PRO A 168 -16.28 11.27 -1.89
CA PRO A 168 -16.64 12.59 -2.41
C PRO A 168 -15.58 13.63 -2.06
N GLU A 169 -15.26 14.50 -3.02
CA GLU A 169 -14.28 15.60 -2.84
C GLU A 169 -14.58 16.45 -1.61
N GLU A 170 -15.86 16.71 -1.33
CA GLU A 170 -16.32 17.42 -0.14
C GLU A 170 -15.84 16.77 1.16
N LYS A 171 -15.83 15.43 1.25
CA LYS A 171 -15.34 14.73 2.46
C LYS A 171 -13.83 14.83 2.59
N ILE A 172 -13.10 14.82 1.48
CA ILE A 172 -11.65 14.98 1.47
C ILE A 172 -11.29 16.39 1.95
N ARG A 173 -11.99 17.41 1.44
CA ARG A 173 -11.84 18.81 1.87
C ARG A 173 -12.19 18.99 3.34
N ALA A 174 -13.33 18.47 3.80
CA ALA A 174 -13.74 18.55 5.19
C ALA A 174 -12.71 17.90 6.14
N TYR A 175 -12.14 16.76 5.74
CA TYR A 175 -11.08 16.13 6.52
C TYR A 175 -9.82 16.99 6.56
N TYR A 176 -9.35 17.51 5.42
CA TYR A 176 -8.24 18.45 5.36
C TYR A 176 -8.47 19.65 6.29
N ASP A 177 -9.64 20.29 6.20
CA ASP A 177 -9.99 21.45 7.02
C ASP A 177 -9.99 21.13 8.52
N SER A 178 -10.36 19.90 8.90
CA SER A 178 -10.35 19.46 10.30
C SER A 178 -8.96 19.31 10.90
N ILE A 179 -7.92 19.08 10.09
CA ILE A 179 -6.56 18.81 10.58
C ILE A 179 -5.52 19.86 10.17
N LYS A 180 -5.78 20.68 9.14
CA LYS A 180 -4.78 21.58 8.53
C LYS A 180 -4.04 22.45 9.54
N ASN A 181 -4.74 22.98 10.54
CA ASN A 181 -4.15 23.82 11.58
C ASN A 181 -3.26 23.03 12.55
N THR A 182 -3.63 21.78 12.86
CA THR A 182 -2.81 20.89 13.71
C THR A 182 -1.62 20.28 12.97
N SER A 183 -1.69 20.25 11.64
CA SER A 183 -0.63 19.77 10.75
C SER A 183 0.27 20.89 10.22
N ALA A 184 0.08 22.12 10.69
CA ALA A 184 0.88 23.26 10.30
C ALA A 184 2.38 23.03 10.53
N SER A 185 3.20 23.49 9.58
CA SER A 185 4.64 23.33 9.66
C SER A 185 5.19 24.01 10.91
N LYS A 186 6.15 23.34 11.58
CA LYS A 186 6.81 23.89 12.77
C LYS A 186 7.99 24.80 12.44
N THR A 187 8.43 24.77 11.19
CA THR A 187 9.55 25.55 10.65
C THR A 187 9.14 26.19 9.34
N ASP A 188 9.90 27.16 8.87
CA ASP A 188 9.82 27.58 7.48
C ASP A 188 10.26 26.41 6.59
N THR A 189 9.72 26.31 5.37
CA THR A 189 10.21 25.41 4.33
C THR A 189 10.29 26.13 3.00
N ALA A 190 11.30 25.80 2.18
CA ALA A 190 11.49 26.39 0.86
C ALA A 190 11.67 25.28 -0.18
N HIS A 191 10.95 25.34 -1.30
CA HIS A 191 11.22 24.47 -2.45
C HIS A 191 12.32 25.13 -3.25
N VAL A 192 13.45 24.44 -3.41
CA VAL A 192 14.62 25.01 -4.09
C VAL A 192 15.17 24.06 -5.13
N ARG A 193 15.81 24.63 -6.14
CA ARG A 193 16.73 23.92 -7.03
C ARG A 193 18.09 24.57 -7.01
N HIS A 194 19.14 23.80 -7.29
CA HIS A 194 20.51 24.29 -7.18
C HIS A 194 21.46 23.72 -8.25
N ILE A 195 22.58 24.42 -8.44
CA ILE A 195 23.72 24.00 -9.27
C ILE A 195 24.94 23.99 -8.38
N LEU A 196 25.65 22.86 -8.32
CA LEU A 196 26.91 22.73 -7.59
C LEU A 196 28.07 22.58 -8.57
N ILE A 197 29.11 23.38 -8.39
CA ILE A 197 30.46 23.07 -8.90
C ILE A 197 31.33 22.70 -7.71
N GLU A 198 31.79 21.45 -7.70
CA GLU A 198 32.55 20.85 -6.61
C GLU A 198 33.92 21.52 -6.47
N ALA A 199 34.22 21.91 -5.24
CA ALA A 199 35.54 22.35 -4.79
C ALA A 199 35.56 22.18 -3.27
N GLY A 200 35.79 20.94 -2.83
CA GLY A 200 35.77 20.55 -1.43
C GLY A 200 36.91 21.17 -0.62
N LYS A 201 36.97 20.84 0.69
CA LYS A 201 37.98 21.39 1.61
C LYS A 201 39.43 21.08 1.23
N ASP A 202 39.65 19.98 0.53
CA ASP A 202 40.98 19.52 0.11
C ASP A 202 41.38 20.04 -1.28
N ALA A 203 40.53 20.87 -1.91
CA ALA A 203 40.83 21.48 -3.20
C ALA A 203 41.93 22.53 -3.07
N THR A 204 42.77 22.61 -4.09
CA THR A 204 43.80 23.63 -4.24
C THR A 204 43.19 25.02 -4.44
N ALA A 205 44.00 26.07 -4.26
CA ALA A 205 43.56 27.45 -4.52
C ALA A 205 43.16 27.63 -6.00
N GLU A 206 43.88 26.99 -6.90
CA GLU A 206 43.62 26.97 -8.34
C GLU A 206 42.28 26.30 -8.66
N GLU A 207 41.98 25.15 -8.06
CA GLU A 207 40.69 24.45 -8.25
C GLU A 207 39.52 25.27 -7.69
N HIS A 208 39.70 25.92 -6.53
CA HIS A 208 38.69 26.82 -5.99
C HIS A 208 38.42 28.01 -6.91
N GLU A 209 39.44 28.58 -7.53
CA GLU A 209 39.28 29.70 -8.46
C GLU A 209 38.64 29.26 -9.78
N GLN A 210 38.99 28.07 -10.28
CA GLN A 210 38.35 27.48 -11.46
C GLN A 210 36.86 27.22 -11.21
N ALA A 211 36.51 26.62 -10.07
CA ALA A 211 35.13 26.35 -9.71
C ALA A 211 34.31 27.65 -9.55
N ARG A 212 34.89 28.68 -8.93
CA ARG A 212 34.28 30.02 -8.80
C ARG A 212 33.99 30.64 -10.17
N LYS A 213 34.98 30.65 -11.09
CA LYS A 213 34.79 31.18 -12.44
C LYS A 213 33.73 30.40 -13.22
N LYS A 214 33.71 29.08 -13.08
CA LYS A 214 32.72 28.22 -13.75
C LYS A 214 31.30 28.54 -13.28
N ILE A 215 31.06 28.62 -11.98
CA ILE A 215 29.72 28.93 -11.46
C ILE A 215 29.29 30.37 -11.80
N GLU A 216 30.22 31.33 -11.84
CA GLU A 216 29.93 32.71 -12.26
C GLU A 216 29.52 32.78 -13.73
N HIS A 217 30.19 32.03 -14.59
CA HIS A 217 29.80 31.90 -15.99
C HIS A 217 28.40 31.28 -16.13
N ILE A 218 28.09 30.23 -15.37
CA ILE A 218 26.75 29.61 -15.38
C ILE A 218 25.68 30.61 -14.93
N ARG A 219 25.96 31.42 -13.90
CA ARG A 219 25.05 32.50 -13.46
C ARG A 219 24.80 33.52 -14.57
N GLN A 220 25.84 33.87 -15.34
CA GLN A 220 25.70 34.78 -16.47
C GLN A 220 24.80 34.17 -17.57
N LEU A 221 24.98 32.90 -17.92
CA LEU A 221 24.12 32.21 -18.90
C LEU A 221 22.65 32.23 -18.46
N ILE A 222 22.39 32.02 -17.17
CA ILE A 222 21.03 32.08 -16.61
C ILE A 222 20.46 33.50 -16.73
N GLN A 223 21.26 34.53 -16.44
CA GLN A 223 20.85 35.94 -16.58
C GLN A 223 20.60 36.33 -18.05
N GLU A 224 21.31 35.72 -18.99
CA GLU A 224 21.12 35.89 -20.44
C GLU A 224 19.93 35.09 -21.00
N GLY A 225 19.26 34.29 -20.15
CA GLY A 225 18.00 33.62 -20.48
C GLY A 225 18.07 32.09 -20.55
N MET A 226 19.21 31.47 -20.23
CA MET A 226 19.27 30.01 -20.08
C MET A 226 18.37 29.56 -18.91
N PRO A 227 17.45 28.59 -19.11
CA PRO A 227 16.66 28.06 -18.01
C PRO A 227 17.54 27.41 -16.94
N PHE A 228 17.28 27.70 -15.67
CA PHE A 228 18.11 27.21 -14.56
C PHE A 228 18.14 25.68 -14.49
N ASP A 229 17.03 24.98 -14.75
CA ASP A 229 16.99 23.50 -14.82
C ASP A 229 17.90 22.96 -15.91
N LYS A 230 17.99 23.64 -17.07
CA LYS A 230 18.90 23.23 -18.15
C LYS A 230 20.35 23.49 -17.80
N ALA A 231 20.64 24.63 -17.17
CA ALA A 231 21.97 24.89 -16.63
C ALA A 231 22.36 23.85 -15.55
N ALA A 232 21.40 23.41 -14.73
CA ALA A 232 21.63 22.38 -13.72
C ALA A 232 21.89 21.00 -14.35
N GLU A 233 21.06 20.58 -15.32
CA GLU A 233 21.24 19.34 -16.07
C GLU A 233 22.60 19.28 -16.77
N GLU A 234 23.06 20.40 -17.35
CA GLU A 234 24.27 20.47 -18.15
C GLU A 234 25.55 20.61 -17.30
N TYR A 235 25.52 21.43 -16.25
CA TYR A 235 26.73 21.87 -15.57
C TYR A 235 26.86 21.43 -14.11
N SER A 236 25.76 21.09 -13.44
CA SER A 236 25.80 20.72 -12.03
C SER A 236 26.51 19.39 -11.83
N GLN A 237 27.34 19.32 -10.80
CA GLN A 237 28.04 18.12 -10.37
C GLN A 237 27.33 17.40 -9.21
N ASP A 238 26.18 17.92 -8.75
CA ASP A 238 25.36 17.23 -7.76
C ASP A 238 24.53 16.10 -8.37
N THR A 239 24.16 15.13 -7.53
CA THR A 239 23.33 13.97 -7.87
C THR A 239 21.96 14.33 -8.44
N ASN A 240 21.40 15.49 -8.10
CA ASN A 240 20.11 15.95 -8.61
C ASN A 240 20.20 16.73 -9.93
N ALA A 241 21.39 16.84 -10.56
CA ALA A 241 21.58 17.54 -11.83
C ALA A 241 20.58 17.11 -12.91
N SER A 242 20.42 15.79 -13.10
CA SER A 242 19.49 15.23 -14.10
C SER A 242 18.01 15.53 -13.85
N ALA A 243 17.64 15.96 -12.64
CA ALA A 243 16.31 16.42 -12.27
C ALA A 243 16.22 17.96 -12.25
N GLY A 244 17.07 18.65 -13.02
CA GLY A 244 17.13 20.11 -13.05
C GLY A 244 17.64 20.73 -11.74
N GLY A 245 18.36 19.96 -10.93
CA GLY A 245 18.87 20.39 -9.63
C GLY A 245 17.83 20.48 -8.52
N ASP A 246 16.64 19.91 -8.70
CA ASP A 246 15.54 20.02 -7.73
C ASP A 246 15.85 19.27 -6.42
N LEU A 247 15.78 19.98 -5.28
CA LEU A 247 15.96 19.43 -3.94
C LEU A 247 14.63 19.21 -3.20
N GLY A 248 13.50 19.60 -3.79
CA GLY A 248 12.21 19.63 -3.12
C GLY A 248 12.15 20.68 -2.01
N TYR A 249 11.22 20.48 -1.06
CA TYR A 249 11.12 21.35 0.12
C TYR A 249 12.20 21.02 1.14
N ILE A 250 13.06 21.99 1.41
CA ILE A 250 14.09 21.92 2.45
C ILE A 250 13.59 22.57 3.75
N GLN A 251 14.18 22.17 4.87
CA GLN A 251 13.92 22.70 6.21
C GLN A 251 15.21 23.24 6.83
N PRO A 252 15.12 24.23 7.74
CA PRO A 252 16.27 24.70 8.50
C PRO A 252 16.97 23.56 9.26
N GLY A 253 18.31 23.59 9.27
CA GLY A 253 19.19 22.63 9.94
C GLY A 253 19.60 21.42 9.09
N TYR A 254 19.14 21.32 7.84
CA TYR A 254 19.44 20.18 6.95
C TYR A 254 20.44 20.52 5.83
N MET A 255 20.69 21.81 5.58
CA MET A 255 21.61 22.28 4.54
C MET A 255 22.80 23.04 5.16
N PRO A 256 23.92 23.22 4.42
CA PRO A 256 25.00 24.09 4.87
C PRO A 256 24.49 25.49 5.26
N PRO A 257 24.99 26.10 6.36
CA PRO A 257 24.45 27.36 6.87
C PRO A 257 24.45 28.51 5.83
N GLU A 258 25.46 28.55 4.97
CA GLU A 258 25.59 29.56 3.92
C GLU A 258 24.52 29.38 2.83
N PHE A 259 24.22 28.14 2.47
CA PHE A 259 23.16 27.79 1.52
C PHE A 259 21.79 28.09 2.10
N GLU A 260 21.56 27.64 3.34
CA GLU A 260 20.30 27.83 4.06
C GLU A 260 19.96 29.32 4.21
N LYS A 261 20.92 30.13 4.64
CA LYS A 261 20.73 31.58 4.80
C LYS A 261 20.18 32.22 3.52
N VAL A 262 20.68 31.83 2.36
CA VAL A 262 20.20 32.34 1.08
C VAL A 262 18.84 31.73 0.72
N ALA A 263 18.66 30.42 0.87
CA ALA A 263 17.41 29.74 0.55
C ALA A 263 16.18 30.30 1.28
N PHE A 264 16.33 30.72 2.54
CA PHE A 264 15.23 31.26 3.35
C PHE A 264 15.10 32.79 3.32
N SER A 265 16.02 33.51 2.65
CA SER A 265 15.95 34.97 2.49
C SER A 265 15.71 35.42 1.04
N LEU A 266 16.00 34.55 0.07
CA LEU A 266 15.82 34.83 -1.35
C LEU A 266 14.34 34.80 -1.72
N GLY A 267 13.91 35.78 -2.52
CA GLY A 267 12.54 35.82 -3.02
C GLY A 267 12.24 34.65 -3.96
N VAL A 268 10.98 34.19 -3.95
CA VAL A 268 10.50 33.16 -4.88
C VAL A 268 10.69 33.63 -6.34
N GLY A 269 11.18 32.73 -7.20
CA GLY A 269 11.50 32.96 -8.61
C GLY A 269 12.80 33.74 -8.84
N LYS A 270 13.65 33.91 -7.82
CA LYS A 270 14.95 34.59 -7.95
C LYS A 270 16.09 33.58 -7.93
N THR A 271 17.10 33.85 -8.75
CA THR A 271 18.41 33.20 -8.71
C THR A 271 19.33 33.91 -7.73
N SER A 272 20.08 33.16 -6.94
CA SER A 272 21.03 33.67 -5.96
C SER A 272 22.29 34.27 -6.59
N ASP A 273 23.06 34.97 -5.76
CA ASP A 273 24.50 35.11 -6.00
C ASP A 273 25.24 33.78 -5.75
N VAL A 274 26.52 33.74 -6.08
CA VAL A 274 27.35 32.56 -5.85
C VAL A 274 27.52 32.31 -4.35
N ILE A 275 27.20 31.09 -3.91
CA ILE A 275 27.28 30.68 -2.52
C ILE A 275 28.46 29.73 -2.35
N LYS A 276 29.42 30.06 -1.50
CA LYS A 276 30.51 29.14 -1.13
C LYS A 276 30.10 28.29 0.07
N THR A 277 30.31 26.99 -0.02
CA THR A 277 30.13 26.04 1.09
C THR A 277 31.34 25.11 1.18
N GLN A 278 31.33 24.17 2.12
CA GLN A 278 32.34 23.11 2.20
C GLN A 278 32.36 22.12 1.02
N PHE A 279 31.31 22.09 0.19
CA PHE A 279 31.20 21.20 -0.97
C PHE A 279 31.69 21.86 -2.27
N GLY A 280 31.85 23.18 -2.27
CA GLY A 280 32.16 23.95 -3.47
C GLY A 280 31.26 25.18 -3.58
N TYR A 281 30.98 25.57 -4.83
CA TYR A 281 30.23 26.77 -5.14
C TYR A 281 28.87 26.46 -5.72
N HIS A 282 27.87 27.19 -5.27
CA HIS A 282 26.47 26.93 -5.57
C HIS A 282 25.78 28.14 -6.19
N LEU A 283 24.81 27.86 -7.05
CA LEU A 283 23.70 28.76 -7.35
C LEU A 283 22.41 28.11 -6.89
N LEU A 284 21.46 28.92 -6.47
CA LEU A 284 20.16 28.47 -5.97
C LEU A 284 19.06 29.31 -6.61
N GLU A 285 17.93 28.67 -6.88
CA GLU A 285 16.66 29.33 -7.16
C GLU A 285 15.57 28.83 -6.20
N VAL A 286 14.80 29.74 -5.61
CA VAL A 286 13.66 29.41 -4.75
C VAL A 286 12.40 29.32 -5.60
N LEU A 287 11.77 28.15 -5.64
CA LEU A 287 10.56 27.88 -6.42
C LEU A 287 9.28 28.09 -5.61
N ASP A 288 9.32 27.86 -4.29
CA ASP A 288 8.22 28.12 -3.37
C ASP A 288 8.74 28.41 -1.96
N PHE A 289 7.97 29.15 -1.18
CA PHE A 289 8.26 29.41 0.24
C PHE A 289 7.02 29.21 1.09
N ARG A 290 7.16 28.47 2.20
CA ARG A 290 6.09 28.17 3.15
C ARG A 290 6.53 28.61 4.55
N PRO A 291 5.98 29.70 5.08
CA PRO A 291 6.34 30.13 6.42
C PRO A 291 5.87 29.12 7.48
N LYS A 292 6.56 29.10 8.62
CA LYS A 292 6.14 28.40 9.82
C LYS A 292 4.68 28.73 10.14
N GLY A 293 3.93 27.71 10.53
CA GLY A 293 2.49 27.82 10.77
C GLY A 293 1.64 27.64 9.51
N SER A 294 2.24 27.57 8.32
CA SER A 294 1.49 27.22 7.10
C SER A 294 1.00 25.78 7.18
N PRO A 295 -0.29 25.52 6.93
CA PRO A 295 -0.76 24.16 6.71
C PRO A 295 -0.13 23.57 5.44
N PRO A 296 -0.01 22.23 5.35
CA PRO A 296 0.25 21.57 4.08
C PRO A 296 -0.79 22.01 3.04
N ARG A 297 -0.42 22.14 1.76
CA ARG A 297 -1.40 22.48 0.72
C ARG A 297 -2.40 21.34 0.55
N TYR A 298 -3.63 21.69 0.17
CA TYR A 298 -4.65 20.69 -0.07
C TYR A 298 -4.24 19.75 -1.21
N GLU A 299 -3.69 20.31 -2.28
CA GLU A 299 -3.26 19.60 -3.49
C GLU A 299 -2.20 18.54 -3.16
N ASP A 300 -1.23 18.88 -2.32
CA ASP A 300 -0.16 17.99 -1.87
C ASP A 300 -0.67 16.82 -1.03
N THR A 301 -1.81 17.00 -0.34
CA THR A 301 -2.33 16.05 0.65
C THR A 301 -3.57 15.29 0.18
N ARG A 302 -4.23 15.77 -0.88
CA ARG A 302 -5.50 15.25 -1.40
C ARG A 302 -5.45 13.75 -1.65
N ALA A 303 -4.48 13.26 -2.42
CA ALA A 303 -4.38 11.84 -2.78
C ALA A 303 -4.16 10.94 -1.55
N PHE A 304 -3.40 11.44 -0.57
CA PHE A 304 -3.18 10.73 0.69
C PHE A 304 -4.48 10.63 1.50
N PHE A 305 -5.21 11.74 1.66
CA PHE A 305 -6.48 11.74 2.38
C PHE A 305 -7.58 10.96 1.67
N GLU A 306 -7.65 11.02 0.34
CA GLU A 306 -8.56 10.20 -0.46
C GLU A 306 -8.36 8.72 -0.15
N LYS A 307 -7.10 8.25 -0.20
CA LYS A 307 -6.76 6.85 0.12
C LYS A 307 -7.07 6.51 1.57
N TYR A 308 -6.76 7.39 2.52
CA TYR A 308 -7.06 7.19 3.94
C TYR A 308 -8.56 7.04 4.18
N LEU A 309 -9.36 7.98 3.70
CA LEU A 309 -10.80 8.01 3.85
C LEU A 309 -11.47 6.85 3.12
N ARG A 310 -10.96 6.44 1.95
CA ARG A 310 -11.44 5.26 1.22
C ARG A 310 -11.28 4.00 2.07
N ASN A 311 -10.09 3.80 2.65
CA ASN A 311 -9.85 2.66 3.54
C ASN A 311 -10.74 2.72 4.78
N GLU A 312 -10.97 3.91 5.34
CA GLU A 312 -11.90 4.07 6.46
C GLU A 312 -13.34 3.71 6.09
N LEU A 313 -13.82 4.20 4.95
CA LEU A 313 -15.14 3.92 4.41
C LEU A 313 -15.33 2.41 4.17
N ILE A 314 -14.36 1.77 3.52
CA ILE A 314 -14.34 0.31 3.32
C ILE A 314 -14.47 -0.42 4.66
N ARG A 315 -13.67 -0.06 5.68
CA ARG A 315 -13.72 -0.69 7.00
C ARG A 315 -15.11 -0.55 7.64
N LYS A 316 -15.71 0.64 7.57
CA LYS A 316 -17.04 0.92 8.13
C LYS A 316 -18.13 0.10 7.41
N LYS A 317 -18.15 0.12 6.06
CA LYS A 317 -19.10 -0.64 5.26
C LYS A 317 -18.96 -2.15 5.48
N MET A 318 -17.72 -2.65 5.49
CA MET A 318 -17.40 -4.06 5.76
C MET A 318 -17.88 -4.51 7.14
N GLY A 319 -17.57 -3.75 8.19
CA GLY A 319 -17.98 -4.10 9.56
C GLY A 319 -19.51 -4.12 9.72
N ALA A 320 -20.21 -3.15 9.13
CA ALA A 320 -21.67 -3.13 9.14
C ALA A 320 -22.27 -4.30 8.35
N LEU A 321 -21.69 -4.63 7.19
CA LEU A 321 -22.10 -5.75 6.35
C LEU A 321 -21.94 -7.09 7.08
N VAL A 322 -20.74 -7.37 7.61
CA VAL A 322 -20.43 -8.61 8.33
C VAL A 322 -21.35 -8.78 9.54
N ARG A 323 -21.57 -7.72 10.33
CA ARG A 323 -22.48 -7.77 11.48
C ARG A 323 -23.89 -8.19 11.05
N ARG A 324 -24.44 -7.53 10.03
CA ARG A 324 -25.79 -7.84 9.50
C ARG A 324 -25.91 -9.27 8.98
N LEU A 325 -24.87 -9.80 8.31
CA LEU A 325 -24.92 -11.18 7.80
C LEU A 325 -24.85 -12.20 8.94
N LYS A 326 -24.01 -11.94 9.94
CA LYS A 326 -23.93 -12.81 11.13
C LYS A 326 -25.21 -12.84 11.95
N GLU A 327 -25.93 -11.72 12.04
CA GLU A 327 -27.24 -11.64 12.71
C GLU A 327 -28.32 -12.48 12.00
N LYS A 328 -28.19 -12.70 10.69
CA LYS A 328 -29.16 -13.44 9.87
C LYS A 328 -28.80 -14.92 9.69
N ALA A 329 -27.55 -15.28 9.90
CA ALA A 329 -27.05 -16.61 9.60
C ALA A 329 -27.08 -17.52 10.83
N GLU A 330 -27.30 -18.80 10.59
CA GLU A 330 -27.08 -19.85 11.57
C GLU A 330 -25.59 -20.21 11.59
N ILE A 331 -24.89 -19.89 12.68
CA ILE A 331 -23.46 -20.14 12.84
C ILE A 331 -23.23 -21.04 14.06
N GLU A 332 -22.74 -22.24 13.80
CA GLU A 332 -22.37 -23.22 14.84
C GLU A 332 -20.84 -23.35 14.87
N ILE A 333 -20.22 -23.15 16.04
CA ILE A 333 -18.77 -23.31 16.22
C ILE A 333 -18.49 -24.63 16.96
N LEU A 334 -17.59 -25.45 16.43
CA LEU A 334 -17.30 -26.82 16.88
C LEU A 334 -15.86 -26.99 17.40
N LEU A 335 -15.15 -25.89 17.67
CA LEU A 335 -13.74 -25.87 18.10
C LEU A 335 -13.49 -26.17 19.58
#